data_AF-A0A3B8YY57-F1
#
_entry.id   AF-A0A3B8YY57-F1
#
_cell.length_a   1.000
_cell.length_b   1.000
_cell.length_c   1.000
_cell.angle_alpha   90.00
_cell.angle_beta   90.00
_cell.angle_gamma   90.00
#
_symmetry.space_group_name_H-M   'P 1'
#
loop_
_entity.id
_entity.type
_entity.pdbx_description
1 polymer ?
#
loop_
_entity_poly.entity_id
_entity_poly.type
_entity_poly.pdbx_seq_one_letter_code
_entity_poly.pdbx_strand_id
1 'polypeptide(L)' 'MANHPKSRTLSTRRLVLRPWTDDDYQPFADLNADPEVMEHFPAPL' A
#
# COMPACT_ATOMS: atom_id res chain seq x y z
N MET A 1 -3.43 20.62 6.22
CA MET A 1 -2.35 19.73 5.74
C MET A 1 -2.66 19.35 4.29
N ALA A 2 -1.67 19.48 3.42
CA ALA A 2 -1.68 19.51 1.94
C ALA A 2 -2.96 19.08 1.18
N ASN A 3 -3.51 20.04 0.41
CA ASN A 3 -4.53 19.80 -0.61
C ASN A 3 -3.89 19.12 -1.84
N HIS A 4 -3.83 17.78 -1.84
CA HIS A 4 -3.30 16.99 -2.96
C HIS A 4 -4.36 16.94 -4.08
N PRO A 5 -4.00 17.08 -5.37
CA PRO A 5 -4.96 16.89 -6.47
C PRO A 5 -5.64 15.54 -6.30
N LYS A 6 -6.97 15.49 -6.49
CA LYS A 6 -7.78 14.27 -6.24
C LYS A 6 -7.13 13.06 -6.89
N SER A 7 -6.49 12.21 -6.09
CA SER A 7 -5.80 11.02 -6.57
C SER A 7 -6.85 10.12 -7.22
N ARG A 8 -6.66 9.85 -8.52
CA ARG A 8 -7.66 9.19 -9.35
C ARG A 8 -7.51 7.68 -9.25
N THR A 9 -8.61 7.00 -8.97
CA THR A 9 -8.69 5.54 -9.05
C THR A 9 -8.58 5.08 -10.51
N LEU A 10 -7.75 4.06 -10.77
CA LEU A 10 -7.62 3.37 -12.05
C LEU A 10 -8.18 1.95 -11.93
N SER A 11 -8.82 1.44 -12.97
CA SER A 11 -9.37 0.08 -12.96
C SER A 11 -9.13 -0.65 -14.28
N THR A 12 -8.84 -1.94 -14.19
CA THR A 12 -8.84 -2.90 -15.30
C THR A 12 -9.86 -4.00 -15.02
N ARG A 13 -9.95 -5.02 -15.87
CA ARG A 13 -10.85 -6.16 -15.66
C ARG A 13 -10.63 -6.90 -14.33
N ARG A 14 -9.40 -6.91 -13.79
CA ARG A 14 -9.06 -7.68 -12.58
C ARG A 14 -8.40 -6.85 -11.46
N LEU A 15 -8.16 -5.57 -11.68
CA LEU A 15 -7.37 -4.75 -10.75
C LEU A 15 -8.00 -3.37 -10.57
N VAL A 16 -8.04 -2.90 -9.33
CA VAL A 16 -8.36 -1.51 -8.98
C VAL A 16 -7.17 -0.93 -8.24
N LEU A 17 -6.64 0.19 -8.74
CA LEU A 17 -5.65 0.99 -8.06
C LEU A 17 -6.35 2.25 -7.55
N ARG A 18 -6.51 2.36 -6.23
CA ARG A 18 -7.20 3.48 -5.58
C ARG A 18 -6.28 4.18 -4.58
N PRO A 19 -6.61 5.41 -4.16
CA PRO A 19 -5.97 6.00 -2.99
C PRO A 19 -6.18 5.12 -1.75
N TRP A 20 -5.24 5.25 -0.82
CA TRP A 20 -5.35 4.61 0.48
C TRP A 20 -6.51 5.20 1.29
N THR A 21 -7.05 4.36 2.13
CA THR A 21 -8.07 4.63 3.15
C THR A 21 -7.53 4.17 4.49
N ASP A 22 -8.18 4.58 5.58
CA ASP A 22 -7.72 4.23 6.92
C ASP A 22 -7.73 2.70 7.17
N ASP A 23 -8.60 1.97 6.49
CA ASP A 23 -8.70 0.51 6.60
C ASP A 23 -7.50 -0.23 5.96
N ASP A 24 -6.69 0.43 5.13
CA ASP A 24 -5.54 -0.19 4.47
C ASP A 24 -4.30 -0.28 5.36
N TYR A 25 -4.23 0.51 6.43
CA TYR A 25 -3.01 0.63 7.23
C TYR A 25 -2.68 -0.65 7.99
N GLN A 26 -3.66 -1.27 8.65
CA GLN A 26 -3.39 -2.48 9.44
C GLN A 26 -3.00 -3.67 8.54
N PRO A 27 -3.74 -4.01 7.47
CA PRO A 27 -3.35 -5.09 6.58
C PRO A 27 -2.00 -4.86 5.90
N PHE A 28 -1.66 -3.60 5.57
CA PHE A 28 -0.35 -3.29 5.01
C PHE A 28 0.77 -3.46 6.04
N ALA A 29 0.56 -3.03 7.29
CA ALA A 29 1.54 -3.21 8.35
C ALA A 29 1.81 -4.70 8.62
N ASP A 30 0.76 -5.52 8.66
CA ASP A 30 0.87 -6.96 8.87
C ASP A 30 1.66 -7.62 7.71
N LEU A 31 1.36 -7.25 6.46
CA LEU A 31 2.09 -7.75 5.28
C LEU A 31 3.58 -7.37 5.33
N ASN A 32 3.91 -6.14 5.73
CA ASN A 32 5.31 -5.69 5.81
C ASN A 32 6.04 -6.20 7.07
N ALA A 33 5.32 -6.75 8.05
CA ALA A 33 5.92 -7.40 9.21
C ALA A 33 6.21 -8.89 8.97
N ASP A 34 5.69 -9.47 7.89
CA ASP A 34 5.87 -10.87 7.56
C ASP A 34 7.35 -11.17 7.19
N PRO A 35 8.02 -12.12 7.88
CA PRO A 35 9.39 -12.50 7.59
C PRO A 35 9.63 -13.00 6.16
N GLU A 36 8.67 -13.72 5.56
CA GLU A 36 8.80 -14.22 4.17
C GLU A 36 8.79 -13.06 3.18
N VAL A 37 7.98 -12.03 3.45
CA VAL A 37 7.98 -10.79 2.66
C VAL A 37 9.31 -10.07 2.84
N MET A 38 9.75 -9.91 4.09
CA MET A 38 10.95 -9.15 4.44
C MET A 38 12.26 -9.78 3.96
N GLU A 39 12.31 -11.10 3.69
CA GLU A 39 13.46 -11.76 3.04
C GLU A 39 13.84 -11.10 1.70
N HIS A 40 12.86 -10.53 1.00
CA HIS A 40 13.06 -9.89 -0.30
C HIS A 40 13.37 -8.38 -0.21
N PHE A 41 13.29 -7.79 0.98
CA PHE A 41 13.57 -6.36 1.17
C PHE A 41 15.07 -6.13 1.43
N PRO A 42 15.62 -4.98 1.01
CA PRO A 42 16.97 -4.61 1.40
C PRO A 42 17.08 -4.54 2.92
N ALA A 43 18.22 -4.99 3.45
CA ALA A 43 18.48 -4.93 4.88
C ALA A 43 18.32 -3.48 5.41
N PRO A 44 17.74 -3.28 6.61
CA PRO A 44 17.72 -1.98 7.25
C PRO A 44 19.13 -1.41 7.37
N LEU A 45 19.28 -0.10 7.14
CA LEU A 45 20.56 0.63 7.23
C LEU A 45 21.08 0.73 8.67
#